data_AF-A0A8C9IV17-F1
#
_entry.id   AF-A0A8C9IV17-F1
#
_cell.length_a   1.000
_cell.length_b   1.000
_cell.length_c   1.000
_cell.angle_alpha   90.00
_cell.angle_beta   90.00
_cell.angle_gamma   90.00
#
_symmetry.space_group_name_H-M   'P 1'
#
loop_
_entity.id
_entity.type
_entity.pdbx_description
1 polymer ?
#
loop_
_entity_poly.entity_id
_entity_poly.type
_entity_poly.pdbx_seq_one_letter_code
_entity_poly.pdbx_strand_id
1 'polypeptide(L)'
;MWLRFRFLSGHDVPTFSRGPGSRGISYEPPESCPEARILHSSQSALAGPFVPMTGLSDSVSPGEGEGLGTPSPSGLTWGPSLPGGSNGPFLCGKQTTFEGGMREPALAWWPGHIAAGQVSHQLGSIMDLFTTSLALAGLTPPRDRAVDGLNLLPALLQRRLMDRPVFYYRGDTLMATTLGQHKAHFWTWTNSWENFRQGIDFCPGQNVSGVTTHNLEDHTKLPLIFHLGRDPGERFPLSFASAEYQEALSRITSVVQQHQEALVPGQPQLNVCNWAVMNWAPPGCEKLRKCLTPPESIPEKCLWSH
;
A
#
# COMPACT_ATOMS: atom_id res chain seq x y z
N MET A 1 -4.91 -3.11 2.30
CA MET A 1 -4.08 -2.03 2.84
C MET A 1 -4.49 -1.78 4.28
N TRP A 2 -3.66 -2.05 5.29
CA TRP A 2 -4.08 -2.00 6.71
C TRP A 2 -3.60 -0.73 7.41
N LEU A 3 -4.50 -0.05 8.13
CA LEU A 3 -4.24 1.27 8.73
C LEU A 3 -4.13 1.16 10.25
N ARG A 4 -2.97 1.53 10.80
CA ARG A 4 -2.84 1.83 12.24
C ARG A 4 -2.94 3.34 12.43
N PHE A 5 -4.04 3.79 13.03
CA PHE A 5 -4.26 5.22 13.26
C PHE A 5 -3.48 5.72 14.47
N ARG A 6 -2.63 6.74 14.27
CA ARG A 6 -2.09 7.59 15.35
C ARG A 6 -2.69 8.99 15.18
N PHE A 7 -3.11 9.61 16.28
CA PHE A 7 -3.78 10.91 16.26
C PHE A 7 -2.84 11.98 16.82
N LEU A 8 -2.50 13.01 16.04
CA LEU A 8 -1.53 14.04 16.44
C LEU A 8 -2.16 15.09 17.36
N SER A 9 -1.35 15.66 18.27
CA SER A 9 -1.69 16.88 18.99
C SER A 9 -1.39 18.11 18.10
N GLY A 10 -2.00 19.27 18.38
CA GLY A 10 -1.82 20.49 17.59
C GLY A 10 -0.37 21.00 17.48
N HIS A 11 0.56 20.46 18.28
CA HIS A 11 1.97 20.85 18.28
C HIS A 11 2.88 19.93 17.43
N ASP A 12 2.36 18.81 16.91
CA ASP A 12 3.15 17.79 16.19
C ASP A 12 2.96 17.82 14.65
N VAL A 13 2.37 18.90 14.10
CA VAL A 13 2.20 19.04 12.65
C VAL A 13 3.56 19.41 12.03
N PRO A 14 4.12 18.62 11.09
CA PRO A 14 5.30 19.05 10.35
C PRO A 14 4.96 20.28 9.50
N THR A 15 5.57 21.41 9.81
CA THR A 15 5.51 22.62 8.99
C THR A 15 6.34 22.42 7.73
N PHE A 16 5.69 22.25 6.58
CA PHE A 16 6.35 22.37 5.28
C PHE A 16 6.58 23.85 4.98
N SER A 17 7.85 24.26 4.90
CA SER A 17 8.22 25.60 4.46
C SER A 17 7.85 25.79 2.99
N ARG A 18 7.05 26.82 2.70
CA ARG A 18 6.81 27.27 1.33
C ARG A 18 8.10 27.87 0.78
N GLY A 19 8.64 27.29 -0.29
CA GLY A 19 9.68 27.95 -1.09
C GLY A 19 9.15 29.26 -1.69
N PRO A 20 9.99 30.30 -1.84
CA PRO A 20 9.54 31.60 -2.33
C PRO A 20 9.21 31.50 -3.83
N GLY A 21 7.95 31.72 -4.22
CA GLY A 21 7.59 31.88 -5.64
C GLY A 21 6.16 31.56 -6.11
N SER A 22 5.29 30.95 -5.29
CA SER A 22 3.93 30.61 -5.75
C SER A 22 2.89 31.65 -5.31
N ARG A 23 2.42 32.49 -6.25
CA ARG A 23 1.17 33.24 -6.07
C ARG A 23 0.00 32.30 -6.37
N GLY A 24 -0.64 31.79 -5.33
CA GLY A 24 -1.91 31.07 -5.43
C GLY A 24 -3.08 32.04 -5.37
N ILE A 25 -4.05 31.89 -6.27
CA ILE A 25 -5.36 32.53 -6.17
C ILE A 25 -6.05 31.93 -4.93
N SER A 26 -6.37 32.78 -3.96
CA SER A 26 -7.11 32.41 -2.75
C SER A 26 -8.59 32.22 -3.09
N TYR A 27 -9.08 30.98 -3.01
CA TYR A 27 -10.50 30.71 -2.86
C TYR A 27 -10.75 30.46 -1.37
N GLU A 28 -11.45 31.38 -0.71
CA GLU A 28 -11.91 31.18 0.67
C GLU A 28 -13.12 30.23 0.64
N PRO A 29 -13.05 29.05 1.28
CA PRO A 29 -14.21 28.20 1.45
C PRO A 29 -15.17 28.82 2.49
N PRO A 30 -16.49 28.62 2.37
CA PRO A 30 -17.47 29.14 3.32
C PRO A 30 -17.22 28.58 4.74
N GLU A 31 -17.47 29.42 5.76
CA GLU A 31 -17.14 29.27 7.19
C GLU A 31 -17.73 28.06 7.95
N SER A 32 -18.24 27.02 7.27
CA SER A 32 -18.94 25.90 7.91
C SER A 32 -18.35 24.50 7.64
N CYS A 33 -17.18 24.39 7.03
CA CYS A 33 -16.48 23.11 6.90
C CYS A 33 -15.31 23.06 7.88
N PRO A 34 -15.43 22.41 9.05
CA PRO A 34 -14.28 22.17 9.91
C PRO A 34 -13.25 21.31 9.15
N GLU A 35 -11.97 21.67 9.23
CA GLU A 35 -10.91 20.92 8.56
C GLU A 35 -10.79 19.50 9.17
N ALA A 36 -11.35 18.51 8.48
CA ALA A 36 -11.08 17.10 8.74
C ALA A 36 -10.02 16.63 7.73
N ARG A 37 -8.94 16.02 8.22
CA ARG A 37 -7.87 15.47 7.38
C ARG A 37 -7.63 14.01 7.77
N ILE A 38 -7.73 13.11 6.79
CA ILE A 38 -7.24 11.73 6.95
C ILE A 38 -6.04 11.60 6.02
N LEU A 39 -4.86 11.40 6.61
CA LEU A 39 -3.60 11.27 5.90
C LEU A 39 -3.24 9.78 5.76
N HIS A 40 -2.89 9.43 4.53
CA HIS A 40 -2.34 8.13 4.16
C HIS A 40 -1.09 8.39 3.31
N SER A 41 0.05 7.79 3.65
CA SER A 41 1.23 7.85 2.77
C SER A 41 1.46 6.50 2.11
N SER A 42 1.60 6.47 0.79
CA SER A 42 2.08 5.29 0.07
C SER A 42 3.60 5.14 0.25
N GLN A 43 4.08 3.92 0.40
CA GLN A 43 5.48 3.53 0.66
C GLN A 43 6.57 4.19 -0.21
N SER A 44 6.24 4.78 -1.36
CA SER A 44 7.19 5.53 -2.20
C SER A 44 7.56 6.92 -1.67
N ALA A 45 6.92 7.41 -0.60
CA ALA A 45 7.07 8.80 -0.12
C ALA A 45 7.93 8.98 1.15
N LEU A 46 8.37 7.90 1.81
CA LEU A 46 9.23 7.99 3.00
C LEU A 46 10.71 7.95 2.62
N ALA A 47 11.16 8.95 1.86
CA ALA A 47 12.57 9.23 1.61
C ALA A 47 12.94 10.54 2.32
N GLY A 48 13.27 10.45 3.60
CA GLY A 48 13.78 11.58 4.37
C GLY A 48 14.19 11.16 5.77
N PRO A 49 15.46 11.34 6.18
CA PRO A 49 15.86 11.07 7.55
C PRO A 49 15.25 12.14 8.48
N PHE A 50 14.64 11.69 9.57
CA PHE A 50 14.31 12.53 10.71
C PHE A 50 15.62 12.79 11.46
N VAL A 51 16.30 13.90 11.15
CA VAL A 51 17.52 14.33 11.85
C VAL A 51 17.12 15.38 12.90
N PRO A 52 17.29 15.12 14.21
CA PRO A 52 17.26 16.19 15.20
C PRO A 52 18.44 17.13 14.93
N MET A 53 18.17 18.44 14.82
CA MET A 53 19.23 19.44 14.72
C MET A 53 20.10 19.45 15.98
N THR A 54 21.24 18.77 15.92
CA THR A 54 22.39 19.05 16.78
C THR A 54 23.68 18.89 15.95
N GLY A 55 24.36 20.03 15.74
CA GLY A 55 25.73 20.26 15.26
C GLY A 55 26.48 19.16 14.51
N LEU A 56 26.77 19.41 13.23
CA LEU A 56 27.82 18.73 12.46
C LEU A 56 28.84 19.77 11.99
N SER A 57 30.08 19.62 12.45
CA SER A 57 31.28 20.21 11.87
C SER A 57 32.08 19.10 11.17
N ASP A 58 32.42 19.36 9.90
CA ASP A 58 33.54 18.83 9.08
C ASP A 58 33.62 17.30 8.87
N SER A 59 33.94 16.71 7.71
CA SER A 59 34.57 17.14 6.46
C SER A 59 34.35 16.04 5.39
N VAL A 60 34.12 16.39 4.12
CA VAL A 60 34.08 15.44 2.97
C VAL A 60 35.30 15.67 2.09
N SER A 61 36.03 14.60 1.74
CA SER A 61 37.08 14.59 0.71
C SER A 61 36.60 13.83 -0.53
N PRO A 62 36.96 14.25 -1.76
CA PRO A 62 36.48 13.64 -3.00
C PRO A 62 37.46 12.56 -3.52
N GLY A 63 36.92 11.50 -4.11
CA GLY A 63 37.68 10.49 -4.86
C GLY A 63 37.07 10.31 -6.24
N GLU A 64 37.85 10.62 -7.27
CA GLU A 64 37.56 10.48 -8.69
C GLU A 64 37.65 9.02 -9.15
N GLY A 65 36.89 8.67 -10.19
CA GLY A 65 36.99 7.38 -10.88
C GLY A 65 36.11 7.36 -12.13
N GLU A 66 36.68 7.74 -13.26
CA GLU A 66 36.07 7.68 -14.59
C GLU A 66 35.96 6.24 -15.12
N GLY A 67 34.88 5.95 -15.84
CA GLY A 67 34.67 4.69 -16.56
C GLY A 67 33.52 4.80 -17.54
N LEU A 68 33.84 5.23 -18.77
CA LEU A 68 32.92 5.36 -19.90
C LEU A 68 32.50 3.97 -20.43
N GLY A 69 31.19 3.68 -20.42
CA GLY A 69 30.59 2.51 -21.06
C GLY A 69 29.36 2.92 -21.88
N THR A 70 29.36 2.58 -23.17
CA THR A 70 28.33 2.91 -24.18
C THR A 70 26.95 2.32 -23.87
N PRO A 71 25.82 3.02 -24.14
CA PRO A 71 24.49 2.48 -23.89
C PRO A 71 24.02 1.54 -25.02
N SER A 72 23.56 0.34 -24.65
CA SER A 72 22.78 -0.56 -25.51
C SER A 72 21.29 -0.16 -25.51
N PRO A 73 20.52 -0.40 -26.58
CA PRO A 73 19.17 0.17 -26.73
C PRO A 73 18.04 -0.71 -26.18
N SER A 74 18.30 -1.53 -25.18
CA SER A 74 17.28 -2.38 -24.55
C SER A 74 17.65 -2.68 -23.09
N GLY A 75 17.13 -1.87 -22.16
CA GLY A 75 17.35 -2.13 -20.74
C GLY A 75 16.93 -0.96 -19.87
N LEU A 76 15.73 -1.05 -19.30
CA LEU A 76 15.45 -0.37 -18.02
C LEU A 76 16.27 -1.10 -16.95
N THR A 77 17.57 -0.80 -16.89
CA THR A 77 18.45 -1.27 -15.83
C THR A 77 18.10 -0.50 -14.56
N TRP A 78 17.35 -1.15 -13.67
CA TRP A 78 17.27 -0.73 -12.27
C TRP A 78 18.63 -0.99 -11.63
N GLY A 79 19.54 -0.01 -11.75
CA GLY A 79 20.85 0.02 -11.09
C GLY A 79 20.73 0.07 -9.57
N PRO A 80 21.88 0.02 -8.85
CA PRO A 80 21.95 -0.37 -7.44
C PRO A 80 21.10 0.54 -6.53
N SER A 81 20.25 -0.10 -5.73
CA SER A 81 19.53 0.39 -4.55
C SER A 81 19.41 1.93 -4.42
N LEU A 82 18.38 2.49 -5.06
CA LEU A 82 17.82 3.77 -4.57
C LEU A 82 17.47 3.61 -3.08
N PRO A 83 17.66 4.65 -2.22
CA PRO A 83 17.24 4.57 -0.82
C PRO A 83 15.72 4.46 -0.75
N GLY A 84 15.22 3.23 -0.63
CA GLY A 84 13.81 2.94 -0.38
C GLY A 84 13.41 3.29 1.06
N GLY A 85 12.10 3.36 1.31
CA GLY A 85 11.56 3.48 2.66
C GLY A 85 11.77 2.21 3.50
N SER A 86 11.39 2.26 4.77
CA SER A 86 11.40 1.09 5.67
C SER A 86 9.98 0.63 5.99
N ASN A 87 9.78 -0.69 5.99
CA ASN A 87 8.52 -1.32 6.43
C ASN A 87 8.55 -1.68 7.93
N GLY A 88 9.55 -1.19 8.67
CA GLY A 88 9.69 -1.44 10.10
C GLY A 88 9.80 -2.93 10.41
N PRO A 89 8.97 -3.49 11.32
CA PRO A 89 9.06 -4.90 11.72
C PRO A 89 8.42 -5.88 10.72
N PHE A 90 7.79 -5.37 9.65
CA PHE A 90 6.98 -6.17 8.74
C PHE A 90 7.83 -6.81 7.62
N LEU A 91 7.37 -7.96 7.13
CA LEU A 91 8.06 -8.76 6.12
C LEU A 91 7.90 -8.18 4.71
N CYS A 92 8.98 -8.19 3.93
CA CYS A 92 9.07 -7.75 2.54
C CYS A 92 8.56 -6.31 2.34
N GLY A 93 8.24 -5.94 1.10
CA GLY A 93 7.71 -4.63 0.74
C GLY A 93 6.77 -4.67 -0.46
N LYS A 94 6.67 -3.52 -1.14
CA LYS A 94 5.91 -3.33 -2.38
C LYS A 94 6.04 -4.52 -3.33
N GLN A 95 4.93 -4.83 -4.03
CA GLN A 95 4.72 -6.00 -4.90
C GLN A 95 4.35 -7.31 -4.19
N THR A 96 4.38 -7.34 -2.85
CA THR A 96 4.00 -8.53 -2.08
C THR A 96 2.72 -8.32 -1.26
N THR A 97 2.10 -9.42 -0.84
CA THR A 97 0.93 -9.43 0.06
C THR A 97 1.29 -9.75 1.52
N PHE A 98 2.59 -9.79 1.83
CA PHE A 98 3.11 -9.77 3.19
C PHE A 98 2.77 -8.45 3.89
N GLU A 99 2.85 -8.40 5.22
CA GLU A 99 2.47 -7.18 5.95
C GLU A 99 3.25 -5.94 5.47
N GLY A 100 4.53 -6.07 5.12
CA GLY A 100 5.34 -4.95 4.66
C GLY A 100 4.95 -4.43 3.28
N GLY A 101 4.19 -5.18 2.48
CA GLY A 101 3.71 -4.75 1.16
C GLY A 101 2.36 -4.04 1.15
N MET A 102 1.57 -4.17 2.22
CA MET A 102 0.20 -3.63 2.27
C MET A 102 -0.20 -3.02 3.61
N ARG A 103 0.61 -3.04 4.67
CA ARG A 103 0.32 -2.32 5.91
C ARG A 103 0.95 -0.94 5.85
N GLU A 104 0.18 0.08 6.22
CA GLU A 104 0.56 1.47 6.00
C GLU A 104 0.38 2.33 7.25
N PRO A 105 1.17 3.40 7.37
CA PRO A 105 0.91 4.44 8.36
C PRO A 105 -0.41 5.16 8.01
N ALA A 106 -1.21 5.42 9.05
CA ALA A 106 -2.46 6.13 8.92
C ALA A 106 -2.61 7.16 10.03
N LEU A 107 -3.04 8.37 9.71
CA LEU A 107 -3.35 9.40 10.70
C LEU A 107 -4.71 10.00 10.36
N ALA A 108 -5.56 10.17 11.36
CA ALA A 108 -6.77 10.95 11.22
C ALA A 108 -6.68 12.16 12.15
N TRP A 109 -7.17 13.30 11.69
CA TRP A 109 -7.04 14.58 12.38
C TRP A 109 -8.29 15.40 12.14
N TRP A 110 -8.99 15.74 13.23
CA TRP A 110 -10.19 16.57 13.19
C TRP A 110 -10.39 17.22 14.57
N PRO A 111 -9.81 18.41 14.82
CA PRO A 111 -9.87 19.07 16.11
C PRO A 111 -11.31 19.31 16.57
N GLY A 112 -11.56 19.14 17.87
CA GLY A 112 -12.91 19.26 18.45
C GLY A 112 -13.81 18.04 18.23
N HIS A 113 -13.43 17.11 17.35
CA HIS A 113 -14.20 15.90 17.06
C HIS A 113 -13.45 14.62 17.42
N ILE A 114 -12.20 14.50 16.97
CA ILE A 114 -11.35 13.35 17.26
C ILE A 114 -10.43 13.71 18.42
N ALA A 115 -10.45 12.88 19.46
CA ALA A 115 -9.55 13.05 20.61
C ALA A 115 -8.08 12.90 20.18
N ALA A 116 -7.25 13.89 20.55
CA ALA A 116 -5.84 13.90 20.21
C ALA A 116 -5.04 12.81 20.96
N GLY A 117 -3.89 12.41 20.39
CA GLY A 117 -2.92 11.52 21.03
C GLY A 117 -3.35 10.06 21.17
N GLN A 118 -4.48 9.66 20.58
CA GLN A 118 -5.00 8.31 20.71
C GLN A 118 -4.30 7.33 19.76
N VAL A 119 -4.55 6.03 19.96
CA VAL A 119 -4.22 4.95 19.04
C VAL A 119 -5.43 4.03 18.92
N SER A 120 -5.79 3.65 17.70
CA SER A 120 -6.83 2.65 17.45
C SER A 120 -6.23 1.39 16.83
N HIS A 121 -6.70 0.24 17.30
CA HIS A 121 -6.39 -1.08 16.74
C HIS A 121 -7.51 -1.61 15.84
N GLN A 122 -8.47 -0.76 15.46
CA GLN A 122 -9.45 -1.08 14.44
C GLN A 122 -8.73 -1.56 13.18
N LEU A 123 -9.12 -2.72 12.66
CA LEU A 123 -8.69 -3.14 11.35
C LEU A 123 -9.23 -2.12 10.33
N GLY A 124 -8.35 -1.33 9.71
CA GLY A 124 -8.69 -0.24 8.76
C GLY A 124 -8.25 -0.56 7.32
N SER A 125 -8.93 0.01 6.32
CA SER A 125 -8.67 -0.15 4.90
C SER A 125 -8.70 1.20 4.20
N ILE A 126 -7.89 1.40 3.15
CA ILE A 126 -8.00 2.60 2.32
C ILE A 126 -9.41 2.76 1.72
N MET A 127 -10.09 1.65 1.43
CA MET A 127 -11.44 1.65 0.89
C MET A 127 -12.44 2.29 1.86
N ASP A 128 -12.14 2.28 3.17
CA ASP A 128 -12.99 2.89 4.19
C ASP A 128 -13.06 4.40 4.06
N LEU A 129 -12.05 5.03 3.47
CA LEU A 129 -12.04 6.47 3.26
C LEU A 129 -13.21 6.89 2.37
N PHE A 130 -13.61 6.06 1.40
CA PHE A 130 -14.78 6.30 0.56
C PHE A 130 -16.06 6.37 1.40
N THR A 131 -16.38 5.29 2.11
CA THR A 131 -17.63 5.19 2.89
C THR A 131 -17.66 6.17 4.08
N THR A 132 -16.51 6.38 4.73
CA THR A 132 -16.37 7.34 5.84
C THR A 132 -16.55 8.78 5.35
N SER A 133 -16.02 9.13 4.17
CA SER A 133 -16.20 10.47 3.59
C SER A 133 -17.65 10.73 3.18
N LEU A 134 -18.34 9.72 2.63
CA LEU A 134 -19.79 9.83 2.38
C LEU A 134 -20.56 10.06 3.68
N ALA A 135 -20.25 9.29 4.73
CA ALA A 135 -20.92 9.44 6.02
C ALA A 135 -20.67 10.83 6.65
N LEU A 136 -19.45 11.38 6.52
CA LEU A 136 -19.13 12.75 6.93
C LEU A 136 -19.98 13.80 6.19
N ALA A 137 -20.24 13.57 4.90
CA ALA A 137 -21.09 14.42 4.06
C ALA A 137 -22.60 14.18 4.27
N GLY A 138 -23.01 13.27 5.17
CA GLY A 138 -24.41 12.90 5.36
C GLY A 138 -25.01 12.07 4.22
N LEU A 139 -24.17 11.42 3.40
CA LEU A 139 -24.56 10.60 2.26
C LEU A 139 -24.44 9.10 2.56
N THR A 140 -25.15 8.29 1.78
CA THR A 140 -25.07 6.82 1.84
C THR A 140 -24.30 6.27 0.64
N PRO A 141 -23.54 5.17 0.80
CA PRO A 141 -22.92 4.49 -0.34
C PRO A 141 -23.97 3.94 -1.33
N PRO A 142 -23.58 3.68 -2.58
CA PRO A 142 -24.45 3.01 -3.56
C PRO A 142 -25.01 1.69 -3.03
N ARG A 143 -26.27 1.38 -3.39
CA ARG A 143 -26.98 0.16 -2.97
C ARG A 143 -27.11 -0.90 -4.06
N ASP A 144 -26.64 -0.58 -5.27
CA ASP A 144 -26.73 -1.40 -6.47
C ASP A 144 -25.50 -2.28 -6.70
N ARG A 145 -24.51 -2.21 -5.81
CA ARG A 145 -23.22 -2.93 -5.90
C ARG A 145 -22.64 -3.20 -4.52
N ALA A 146 -21.73 -4.17 -4.45
CA ALA A 146 -20.92 -4.38 -3.26
C ALA A 146 -20.01 -3.16 -2.99
N VAL A 147 -19.89 -2.79 -1.72
CA VAL A 147 -18.99 -1.73 -1.26
C VAL A 147 -18.20 -2.27 -0.08
N ASP A 148 -16.90 -2.50 -0.28
CA ASP A 148 -16.02 -3.10 0.74
C ASP A 148 -15.66 -2.12 1.87
N GLY A 149 -15.69 -0.82 1.58
CA GLY A 149 -15.35 0.22 2.55
C GLY A 149 -16.37 0.33 3.66
N LEU A 150 -15.92 0.36 4.92
CA LEU A 150 -16.78 0.57 6.09
C LEU A 150 -16.75 2.04 6.55
N ASN A 151 -17.84 2.46 7.20
CA ASN A 151 -17.87 3.75 7.88
C ASN A 151 -17.05 3.69 9.19
N LEU A 152 -15.92 4.39 9.22
CA LEU A 152 -15.04 4.44 10.39
C LEU A 152 -15.41 5.54 11.40
N LEU A 153 -16.46 6.35 11.20
CA LEU A 153 -16.85 7.37 12.17
C LEU A 153 -17.09 6.81 13.59
N PRO A 154 -17.72 5.64 13.79
CA PRO A 154 -17.81 5.05 15.12
C PRO A 154 -16.43 4.71 15.72
N ALA A 155 -15.47 4.26 14.92
CA ALA A 155 -14.11 4.00 15.38
C ALA A 155 -13.34 5.28 15.70
N LEU A 156 -13.51 6.33 14.88
CA LEU A 156 -12.81 7.61 15.00
C LEU A 156 -13.34 8.47 16.15
N LEU A 157 -14.67 8.55 16.31
CA LEU A 157 -15.32 9.46 17.25
C LEU A 157 -15.71 8.78 18.55
N GLN A 158 -16.06 7.49 18.51
CA GLN A 158 -16.61 6.75 19.64
C GLN A 158 -15.69 5.61 20.10
N ARG A 159 -14.55 5.40 19.43
CA ARG A 159 -13.57 4.34 19.73
C ARG A 159 -14.18 2.94 19.69
N ARG A 160 -15.20 2.72 18.85
CA ARG A 160 -15.81 1.41 18.64
C ARG A 160 -14.98 0.56 17.68
N LEU A 161 -14.80 -0.70 18.03
CA LEU A 161 -14.15 -1.69 17.17
C LEU A 161 -15.21 -2.51 16.43
N MET A 162 -14.94 -2.79 15.16
CA MET A 162 -15.72 -3.63 14.27
C MET A 162 -14.86 -4.82 13.87
N ASP A 163 -15.37 -6.04 14.07
CA ASP A 163 -14.77 -7.24 13.53
C ASP A 163 -15.03 -7.29 12.02
N ARG A 164 -13.97 -7.33 11.24
CA ARG A 164 -14.03 -7.19 9.77
C ARG A 164 -12.85 -7.91 9.11
N PRO A 165 -13.05 -8.56 7.96
CA PRO A 165 -11.95 -9.16 7.22
C PRO A 165 -11.14 -8.09 6.46
N VAL A 166 -9.89 -8.41 6.18
CA VAL A 166 -9.03 -7.66 5.25
C VAL A 166 -8.52 -8.66 4.22
N PHE A 167 -8.92 -8.48 2.96
CA PHE A 167 -8.54 -9.34 1.85
C PHE A 167 -7.31 -8.77 1.13
N TYR A 168 -6.34 -9.62 0.81
CA TYR A 168 -5.06 -9.26 0.19
C TYR A 168 -4.99 -9.91 -1.20
N TYR A 169 -5.35 -9.16 -2.23
CA TYR A 169 -5.28 -9.61 -3.61
C TYR A 169 -3.93 -9.25 -4.25
N ARG A 170 -3.45 -10.12 -5.13
CA ARG A 170 -2.39 -9.83 -6.12
C ARG A 170 -2.88 -10.31 -7.48
N GLY A 171 -3.10 -9.38 -8.40
CA GLY A 171 -3.75 -9.69 -9.66
C GLY A 171 -5.17 -10.21 -9.43
N ASP A 172 -5.48 -11.37 -10.00
CA ASP A 172 -6.76 -12.07 -9.89
C ASP A 172 -6.84 -13.03 -8.68
N THR A 173 -5.76 -13.17 -7.92
CA THR A 173 -5.64 -14.18 -6.87
C THR A 173 -5.79 -13.55 -5.47
N LEU A 174 -6.69 -14.12 -4.66
CA LEU A 174 -6.80 -13.81 -3.24
C LEU A 174 -5.67 -14.52 -2.49
N MET A 175 -4.59 -13.80 -2.21
CA MET A 175 -3.37 -14.39 -1.65
C MET A 175 -3.50 -14.66 -0.15
N ALA A 176 -4.07 -13.71 0.59
CA ALA A 176 -4.19 -13.80 2.04
C ALA A 176 -5.43 -13.10 2.57
N THR A 177 -5.84 -13.46 3.79
CA THR A 177 -6.93 -12.78 4.51
C THR A 177 -6.57 -12.63 5.99
N THR A 178 -6.81 -11.44 6.54
CA THR A 178 -6.68 -11.18 7.98
C THR A 178 -8.04 -11.03 8.62
N LEU A 179 -8.25 -11.68 9.77
CA LEU A 179 -9.41 -11.48 10.63
C LEU A 179 -8.97 -11.54 12.10
N GLY A 180 -9.34 -10.52 12.87
CA GLY A 180 -8.81 -10.35 14.23
C GLY A 180 -7.28 -10.20 14.25
N GLN A 181 -6.58 -11.10 14.93
CA GLN A 181 -5.11 -11.12 15.02
C GLN A 181 -4.46 -12.13 14.06
N HIS A 182 -5.26 -12.89 13.32
CA HIS A 182 -4.78 -14.00 12.50
C HIS A 182 -4.81 -13.62 11.03
N LYS A 183 -3.75 -13.98 10.32
CA LYS A 183 -3.64 -13.85 8.87
C LYS A 183 -3.34 -15.20 8.26
N ALA A 184 -4.19 -15.63 7.33
CA ALA A 184 -4.00 -16.86 6.56
C ALA A 184 -3.53 -16.53 5.15
N HIS A 185 -2.42 -17.12 4.73
CA HIS A 185 -1.94 -17.09 3.34
C HIS A 185 -2.40 -18.36 2.63
N PHE A 186 -3.25 -18.18 1.63
CA PHE A 186 -3.67 -19.23 0.69
C PHE A 186 -2.69 -19.38 -0.46
N TRP A 187 -1.95 -18.31 -0.76
CA TRP A 187 -0.88 -18.30 -1.74
C TRP A 187 0.29 -17.46 -1.23
N THR A 188 1.52 -17.88 -1.52
CA THR A 188 2.72 -17.10 -1.20
C THR A 188 3.56 -16.88 -2.45
N TRP A 189 4.07 -15.66 -2.62
CA TRP A 189 4.99 -15.35 -3.71
C TRP A 189 5.72 -14.03 -3.50
N THR A 190 7.05 -14.03 -3.67
CA THR A 190 7.85 -12.81 -3.83
C THR A 190 7.88 -12.42 -5.32
N ASN A 191 8.79 -13.00 -6.08
CA ASN A 191 8.96 -12.85 -7.53
C ASN A 191 9.59 -14.11 -8.13
N SER A 192 9.59 -14.23 -9.47
CA SER A 192 10.20 -15.37 -10.15
C SER A 192 11.71 -15.48 -9.88
N TRP A 193 12.25 -16.70 -9.94
CA TRP A 193 13.69 -16.95 -9.90
C TRP A 193 14.47 -16.21 -11.00
N GLU A 194 13.84 -15.97 -12.15
CA GLU A 194 14.44 -15.18 -13.23
C GLU A 194 14.68 -13.73 -12.78
N ASN A 195 13.65 -13.07 -12.26
CA ASN A 195 13.74 -11.70 -11.76
C ASN A 195 14.73 -11.60 -10.59
N PHE A 196 14.69 -12.57 -9.67
CA PHE A 196 15.60 -12.60 -8.53
C PHE A 196 17.07 -12.72 -8.95
N ARG A 197 17.38 -13.60 -9.92
CA ARG A 197 18.74 -13.73 -10.47
C ARG A 197 19.21 -12.49 -11.24
N GLN A 198 18.29 -11.67 -11.74
CA GLN A 198 18.59 -10.36 -12.33
C GLN A 198 18.81 -9.26 -11.28
N GLY A 199 18.77 -9.58 -9.99
CA GLY A 199 19.02 -8.66 -8.87
C GLY A 199 17.78 -7.96 -8.33
N ILE A 200 16.58 -8.36 -8.76
CA ILE A 200 15.32 -7.82 -8.23
C ILE A 200 14.96 -8.59 -6.96
N ASP A 201 15.06 -7.94 -5.80
CA ASP A 201 14.71 -8.53 -4.51
C ASP A 201 13.64 -7.68 -3.80
N PHE A 202 12.45 -8.26 -3.58
CA PHE A 202 11.35 -7.60 -2.86
C PHE A 202 11.44 -7.73 -1.33
N CYS A 203 12.39 -8.52 -0.84
CA CYS A 203 12.58 -8.84 0.58
C CYS A 203 14.07 -8.77 0.95
N PRO A 204 14.78 -7.65 0.69
CA PRO A 204 16.23 -7.58 0.85
C PRO A 204 16.67 -7.92 2.28
N GLY A 205 17.57 -8.90 2.40
CA GLY A 205 18.09 -9.37 3.69
C GLY A 205 17.08 -10.18 4.53
N GLN A 206 15.94 -10.56 3.96
CA GLN A 206 14.89 -11.33 4.62
C GLN A 206 14.65 -12.64 3.87
N ASN A 207 14.66 -13.76 4.60
CA ASN A 207 14.27 -15.05 4.07
C ASN A 207 13.58 -15.85 5.17
N VAL A 208 12.30 -16.14 4.98
CA VAL A 208 11.50 -16.99 5.87
C VAL A 208 11.21 -18.29 5.14
N SER A 209 11.81 -19.38 5.63
CA SER A 209 11.75 -20.70 5.01
C SER A 209 10.31 -21.15 4.79
N GLY A 210 9.99 -21.56 3.55
CA GLY A 210 8.64 -22.00 3.16
C GLY A 210 7.57 -20.89 3.09
N VAL A 211 7.95 -19.63 3.31
CA VAL A 211 7.03 -18.47 3.28
C VAL A 211 7.44 -17.50 2.17
N THR A 212 8.69 -17.03 2.14
CA THR A 212 9.19 -16.14 1.09
C THR A 212 9.68 -16.97 -0.11
N THR A 213 8.75 -17.42 -0.95
CA THR A 213 9.02 -18.31 -2.09
C THR A 213 9.16 -17.55 -3.41
N HIS A 214 10.11 -17.96 -4.26
CA HIS A 214 10.24 -17.46 -5.63
C HIS A 214 9.34 -18.16 -6.66
N ASN A 215 8.61 -19.18 -6.20
CA ASN A 215 7.53 -19.83 -6.91
C ASN A 215 6.20 -19.34 -6.31
N LEU A 216 5.17 -19.25 -7.15
CA LEU A 216 3.80 -19.05 -6.68
C LEU A 216 3.33 -20.35 -6.03
N GLU A 217 3.32 -20.36 -4.71
CA GLU A 217 3.06 -21.57 -3.93
C GLU A 217 1.59 -21.63 -3.51
N ASP A 218 0.94 -22.77 -3.74
CA ASP A 218 -0.46 -23.03 -3.39
C ASP A 218 -0.57 -23.61 -1.98
N HIS A 219 -1.20 -22.87 -1.09
CA HIS A 219 -1.53 -23.26 0.29
C HIS A 219 -3.04 -23.29 0.53
N THR A 220 -3.88 -23.37 -0.52
CA THR A 220 -5.34 -23.30 -0.38
C THR A 220 -5.92 -24.39 0.52
N LYS A 221 -5.31 -25.59 0.52
CA LYS A 221 -5.72 -26.72 1.38
C LYS A 221 -5.25 -26.60 2.82
N LEU A 222 -4.05 -26.05 3.03
CA LEU A 222 -3.42 -25.87 4.34
C LEU A 222 -2.77 -24.48 4.41
N PRO A 223 -3.57 -23.42 4.60
CA PRO A 223 -3.07 -22.05 4.60
C PRO A 223 -2.00 -21.84 5.66
N LEU A 224 -0.98 -21.04 5.36
CA LEU A 224 -0.01 -20.62 6.36
C LEU A 224 -0.65 -19.53 7.23
N ILE A 225 -0.89 -19.83 8.51
CA ILE A 225 -1.54 -18.90 9.44
C ILE A 225 -0.52 -18.30 10.39
N PHE A 226 -0.53 -16.98 10.52
CA PHE A 226 0.31 -16.21 11.45
C PHE A 226 -0.56 -15.46 12.45
N HIS A 227 -0.06 -15.28 13.68
CA HIS A 227 -0.66 -14.39 14.66
C HIS A 227 0.09 -13.06 14.70
N LEU A 228 -0.44 -12.03 14.03
CA LEU A 228 0.24 -10.75 13.77
C LEU A 228 0.58 -9.94 15.03
N GLY A 229 -0.13 -10.14 16.14
CA GLY A 229 0.20 -9.49 17.41
C GLY A 229 1.44 -10.07 18.10
N ARG A 230 1.76 -11.35 17.85
CA ARG A 230 2.93 -12.05 18.43
C ARG A 230 4.08 -12.13 17.43
N ASP A 231 3.74 -12.21 16.14
CA ASP A 231 4.67 -12.35 15.03
C ASP A 231 4.29 -11.36 13.91
N PRO A 232 4.59 -10.06 14.08
CA PRO A 232 4.32 -9.06 13.04
C PRO A 232 5.20 -9.25 11.79
N GLY A 233 6.30 -10.00 11.90
CA GLY A 233 7.24 -10.25 10.81
C GLY A 233 6.93 -11.52 10.02
N GLU A 234 5.79 -12.18 10.26
CA GLU A 234 5.36 -13.39 9.54
C GLU A 234 6.47 -14.46 9.45
N ARG A 235 7.19 -14.68 10.56
CA ARG A 235 8.36 -15.56 10.62
C ARG A 235 8.02 -16.98 11.06
N PHE A 236 6.96 -17.15 11.85
CA PHE A 236 6.64 -18.38 12.55
C PHE A 236 5.18 -18.79 12.28
N PRO A 237 4.94 -19.59 11.21
CA PRO A 237 3.61 -20.13 10.97
C PRO A 237 3.12 -20.96 12.16
N LEU A 238 1.83 -20.85 12.48
CA LEU A 238 1.19 -21.69 13.48
C LEU A 238 1.26 -23.16 13.06
N SER A 239 1.44 -24.04 14.05
CA SER A 239 1.40 -25.49 13.81
C SER A 239 -0.01 -25.90 13.34
N PHE A 240 -0.08 -26.62 12.22
CA PHE A 240 -1.32 -27.16 11.66
C PHE A 240 -2.12 -28.03 12.65
N ALA A 241 -1.45 -28.64 13.63
CA ALA A 241 -2.07 -29.48 14.65
C ALA A 241 -2.62 -28.71 15.86
N SER A 242 -2.34 -27.40 15.96
CA SER A 242 -2.75 -26.60 17.11
C SER A 242 -4.24 -26.24 17.07
N ALA A 243 -4.88 -26.14 18.24
CA ALA A 243 -6.26 -25.70 18.34
C ALA A 243 -6.46 -24.26 17.82
N GLU A 244 -5.47 -23.39 18.05
CA GLU A 244 -5.49 -22.02 17.53
C GLU A 244 -5.52 -21.99 16.00
N TYR A 245 -4.73 -22.86 15.35
CA TYR A 245 -4.75 -22.97 13.89
C TYR A 245 -6.13 -23.38 13.37
N GLN A 246 -6.74 -24.40 13.97
CA GLN A 246 -8.05 -24.91 13.54
C GLN A 246 -9.16 -23.86 13.71
N GLU A 247 -9.14 -23.11 14.82
CA GLU A 247 -10.10 -22.03 15.09
C GLU A 247 -9.94 -20.88 14.09
N ALA A 248 -8.71 -20.40 13.89
CA ALA A 248 -8.41 -19.32 12.96
C ALA A 248 -8.74 -19.72 11.52
N LEU A 249 -8.39 -20.96 11.13
CA LEU A 249 -8.69 -21.50 9.81
C LEU A 249 -10.20 -21.48 9.55
N SER A 250 -11.00 -22.05 10.46
CA SER A 250 -12.46 -22.11 10.32
C SER A 250 -13.09 -20.72 10.17
N ARG A 251 -12.68 -19.76 11.00
CA ARG A 251 -13.20 -18.39 10.95
C ARG A 251 -12.82 -17.67 9.68
N ILE A 252 -11.56 -17.77 9.26
CA ILE A 252 -11.07 -17.08 8.07
C ILE A 252 -11.65 -17.70 6.79
N THR A 253 -11.70 -19.03 6.68
CA THR A 253 -12.25 -19.67 5.48
C THR A 253 -13.74 -19.41 5.33
N SER A 254 -14.50 -19.33 6.42
CA SER A 254 -15.92 -18.97 6.38
C SER A 254 -16.15 -17.60 5.74
N VAL A 255 -15.41 -16.56 6.16
CA VAL A 255 -15.55 -15.21 5.57
C VAL A 255 -14.98 -15.11 4.17
N VAL A 256 -13.94 -15.89 3.85
CA VAL A 256 -13.37 -15.96 2.49
C VAL A 256 -14.36 -16.59 1.53
N GLN A 257 -15.00 -17.68 1.92
CA GLN A 257 -16.01 -18.36 1.11
C GLN A 257 -17.20 -17.43 0.84
N GLN A 258 -17.73 -16.78 1.88
CA GLN A 258 -18.82 -15.82 1.74
C GLN A 258 -18.46 -14.68 0.77
N HIS A 259 -17.24 -14.15 0.88
CA HIS A 259 -16.73 -13.12 -0.03
C HIS A 259 -16.65 -13.61 -1.48
N GLN A 260 -16.08 -14.79 -1.70
CA GLN A 260 -15.91 -15.36 -3.04
C GLN A 260 -17.24 -15.75 -3.70
N GLU A 261 -18.20 -16.29 -2.96
CA GLU A 261 -19.52 -16.65 -3.47
C GLU A 261 -20.33 -15.43 -3.90
N ALA A 262 -20.16 -14.28 -3.22
CA ALA A 262 -20.82 -13.03 -3.56
C ALA A 262 -20.09 -12.24 -4.67
N LEU A 263 -18.81 -12.55 -4.94
CA LEU A 263 -17.99 -11.81 -5.87
C LEU A 263 -18.24 -12.25 -7.32
N VAL A 264 -18.68 -11.29 -8.15
CA VAL A 264 -18.62 -11.41 -9.61
C VAL A 264 -17.49 -10.50 -10.10
N PRO A 265 -16.33 -11.05 -10.54
CA PRO A 265 -15.21 -10.24 -10.99
C PRO A 265 -15.57 -9.36 -12.19
N GLY A 266 -15.14 -8.10 -12.15
CA GLY A 266 -15.26 -7.20 -13.30
C GLY A 266 -14.35 -7.61 -14.46
N GLN A 267 -14.63 -7.09 -15.66
CA GLN A 267 -13.77 -7.30 -16.81
C GLN A 267 -12.39 -6.64 -16.59
N PRO A 268 -11.27 -7.35 -16.76
CA PRO A 268 -9.94 -6.85 -16.45
C PRO A 268 -9.54 -5.70 -17.39
N GLN A 269 -9.23 -4.54 -16.80
CA GLN A 269 -8.86 -3.33 -17.56
C GLN A 269 -7.36 -3.27 -17.91
N LEU A 270 -6.53 -4.09 -17.27
CA LEU A 270 -5.06 -4.00 -17.35
C LEU A 270 -4.44 -5.01 -18.33
N ASN A 271 -5.24 -5.63 -19.20
CA ASN A 271 -4.77 -6.68 -20.11
C ASN A 271 -4.16 -6.13 -21.40
N VAL A 272 -4.59 -4.96 -21.86
CA VAL A 272 -4.27 -4.45 -23.20
C VAL A 272 -3.43 -3.17 -23.11
N CYS A 273 -2.32 -3.16 -23.84
CA CYS A 273 -1.39 -2.06 -23.96
C CYS A 273 -1.35 -1.60 -25.42
N ASN A 274 -1.11 -0.31 -25.65
CA ASN A 274 -0.91 0.24 -26.99
C ASN A 274 0.07 1.41 -26.92
N TRP A 275 1.09 1.44 -27.78
CA TRP A 275 2.11 2.48 -27.74
C TRP A 275 1.54 3.84 -28.17
N ALA A 276 0.62 3.85 -29.14
CA ALA A 276 -0.02 5.05 -29.66
C ALA A 276 -0.90 5.79 -28.62
N VAL A 277 -1.34 5.13 -27.53
CA VAL A 277 -2.18 5.76 -26.49
C VAL A 277 -1.39 6.37 -25.33
N MET A 278 -0.05 6.36 -25.40
CA MET A 278 0.75 7.10 -24.43
C MET A 278 0.48 8.61 -24.53
N ASN A 279 1.03 9.38 -23.58
CA ASN A 279 0.81 10.82 -23.44
C ASN A 279 1.55 11.66 -24.52
N TRP A 280 1.32 11.36 -25.79
CA TRP A 280 1.94 12.05 -26.93
C TRP A 280 1.39 13.46 -27.12
N ALA A 281 0.05 13.60 -27.07
CA ALA A 281 -0.61 14.90 -27.23
C ALA A 281 -1.71 15.12 -26.18
N PRO A 282 -1.37 15.29 -24.88
CA PRO A 282 -2.36 15.61 -23.86
C PRO A 282 -3.05 16.96 -24.14
N PRO A 283 -4.32 17.15 -23.75
CA PRO A 283 -5.02 18.42 -23.92
C PRO A 283 -4.21 19.60 -23.36
N GLY A 284 -4.03 20.64 -24.18
CA GLY A 284 -3.24 21.82 -23.84
C GLY A 284 -1.77 21.78 -24.28
N CYS A 285 -1.27 20.65 -24.79
CA CYS A 285 0.11 20.54 -25.26
C CYS A 285 0.43 21.52 -26.40
N GLU A 286 -0.55 21.89 -27.23
CA GLU A 286 -0.34 22.78 -28.39
C GLU A 286 0.02 24.20 -27.95
N LYS A 287 -0.73 24.75 -26.99
CA LYS A 287 -0.45 26.07 -26.41
C LYS A 287 0.92 26.11 -25.73
N LEU A 288 1.30 24.99 -25.10
CA LEU A 288 2.59 24.84 -24.45
C LEU A 288 3.72 24.48 -25.44
N ARG A 289 3.40 24.21 -26.71
CA ARG A 289 4.32 23.68 -27.73
C ARG A 289 5.09 22.44 -27.25
N LYS A 290 4.37 21.53 -26.60
CA LYS A 290 4.89 20.29 -25.98
C LYS A 290 4.23 19.02 -26.53
N CYS A 291 3.48 19.09 -27.62
CA CYS A 291 2.95 17.89 -28.26
C CYS A 291 4.08 17.10 -28.93
N LEU A 292 3.94 15.78 -28.93
CA LEU A 292 4.82 14.84 -29.60
C LEU A 292 4.00 14.04 -30.63
N THR A 293 4.66 13.59 -31.70
CA THR A 293 4.04 12.72 -32.70
C THR A 293 3.96 11.29 -32.17
N PRO A 294 2.78 10.65 -32.14
CA PRO A 294 2.65 9.26 -31.73
C PRO A 294 3.26 8.30 -32.77
N PRO A 295 3.81 7.15 -32.35
CA PRO A 295 4.22 6.08 -33.26
C PRO A 295 3.00 5.33 -33.81
N GLU A 296 3.18 4.63 -34.93
CA GLU A 296 2.22 3.62 -35.39
C GLU A 296 2.34 2.35 -34.54
N SER A 297 1.21 1.86 -34.02
CA SER A 297 1.16 0.61 -33.27
C SER A 297 -0.26 0.03 -33.24
N ILE A 298 -0.36 -1.27 -32.96
CA ILE A 298 -1.62 -1.97 -32.72
C ILE A 298 -1.77 -2.32 -31.23
N PRO A 299 -2.99 -2.46 -30.69
CA PRO A 299 -3.19 -2.93 -29.34
C PRO A 299 -2.74 -4.39 -29.15
N GLU A 300 -1.99 -4.66 -28.09
CA GLU A 300 -1.42 -5.97 -27.77
C GLU A 300 -1.60 -6.30 -26.28
N LYS A 301 -1.34 -7.55 -25.89
CA LYS A 301 -1.34 -7.93 -24.48
C LYS A 301 -0.18 -7.24 -23.75
N CYS A 302 -0.48 -6.62 -22.60
CA CYS A 302 0.57 -6.10 -21.73
C CYS A 302 1.46 -7.25 -21.23
N LEU A 303 2.78 -7.01 -21.18
CA LEU A 303 3.73 -7.93 -20.56
C LEU A 303 3.88 -7.57 -19.09
N TRP A 304 3.27 -8.37 -18.21
CA TRP A 304 3.43 -8.25 -16.76
C TRP A 304 4.56 -9.18 -16.29
N SER A 305 5.43 -8.68 -15.41
CA SER A 305 6.58 -9.43 -14.86
C SER A 305 6.24 -10.30 -13.64
N HIS A 306 4.96 -10.30 -13.27
CA HIS A 306 4.33 -11.18 -12.28
C HIS A 306 3.30 -12.05 -12.99
#